data_AF-A0AA97GFJ2-F1
#
_entry.id   AF-A0AA97GFJ2-F1
#
_cell.length_a   1.000
_cell.length_b   1.000
_cell.length_c   1.000
_cell.angle_alpha   90.00
_cell.angle_beta   90.00
_cell.angle_gamma   90.00
#
_symmetry.space_group_name_H-M   'P 1'
#
loop_
_entity.id
_entity.type
_entity.pdbx_description
1 polymer ?
#
loop_
_entity_poly.entity_id
_entity_poly.type
_entity_poly.pdbx_seq_one_letter_code
_entity_poly.pdbx_strand_id
1 'polypeptide(L)' 'MRDSYFSSIIESLGEATASRYVSLEYIAKWKTILPDNLLNCWVNEGWSRYQYGLFSFFS' A
#
# COMPACT_ATOMS: atom_id res chain seq x y z
N MET A 1 -4.59 2.92 10.07
CA MET A 1 -3.58 3.53 10.96
C MET A 1 -2.26 3.45 10.22
N ARG A 2 -1.71 4.58 9.74
CA ARG A 2 -0.36 4.59 9.13
C ARG A 2 0.62 4.26 10.25
N ASP A 3 1.26 3.10 10.15
CA ASP A 3 2.33 2.70 11.07
C ASP A 3 3.54 3.63 10.89
N SER A 4 4.43 3.72 11.88
CA SER A 4 5.63 4.56 11.79
C SER A 4 6.47 4.23 10.55
N TYR A 5 6.50 2.95 10.18
CA TYR A 5 7.18 2.50 8.96
C TYR A 5 6.56 3.08 7.69
N PHE A 6 5.24 3.17 7.65
CA PHE A 6 4.52 3.71 6.50
C PHE A 6 4.73 5.22 6.42
N SER A 7 4.68 5.92 7.55
CA SER A 7 4.99 7.35 7.62
C SER A 7 6.40 7.66 7.12
N SER A 8 7.41 6.85 7.47
CA SER A 8 8.77 7.00 6.93
C SER A 8 8.85 6.77 5.42
N ILE A 9 8.07 5.83 4.89
CA ILE A 9 7.98 5.58 3.44
C ILE A 9 7.40 6.81 2.73
N ILE A 10 6.35 7.42 3.26
CA ILE A 10 5.73 8.62 2.67
C ILE A 10 6.61 9.86 2.82
N GLU A 11 7.29 10.01 3.95
CA GLU A 11 8.26 11.08 4.15
C GLU A 11 9.41 10.97 3.14
N SER A 12 9.82 9.74 2.79
CA SER A 12 10.90 9.49 1.82
C SER A 12 10.45 9.51 0.36
N LEU A 13 9.26 8.97 0.03
CA LEU A 13 8.78 8.78 -1.35
C LEU A 13 7.75 9.83 -1.78
N GLY A 14 7.23 10.61 -0.85
CA GLY A 14 6.09 11.50 -1.05
C GLY A 14 4.74 10.79 -0.90
N GLU A 15 3.66 11.57 -0.94
CA GLU A 15 2.29 11.06 -0.89
C GLU A 15 1.94 10.22 -2.13
N ALA A 16 0.94 9.34 -1.99
CA ALA A 16 0.47 8.51 -3.09
C ALA A 16 -0.09 9.37 -4.23
N THR A 17 0.49 9.24 -5.43
CA THR A 17 0.05 9.96 -6.64
C THR A 17 -1.14 9.30 -7.33
N ALA A 18 -1.32 7.99 -7.15
CA ALA A 18 -2.49 7.27 -7.63
C ALA A 18 -2.76 6.10 -6.69
N SER A 19 -4.03 5.84 -6.38
CA SER A 19 -4.46 4.66 -5.65
C SER A 19 -5.46 3.88 -6.50
N ARG A 20 -5.31 2.56 -6.51
CA ARG A 20 -6.28 1.64 -7.09
C ARG A 20 -6.97 0.88 -5.97
N TYR A 21 -8.30 0.88 -5.99
CA TYR A 21 -9.08 0.04 -5.10
C TYR A 21 -8.75 -1.44 -5.37
N VAL A 22 -8.51 -2.19 -4.29
CA VAL A 22 -8.26 -3.63 -4.36
C VAL A 22 -9.36 -4.33 -3.59
N SER A 23 -10.04 -5.26 -4.24
CA SER A 23 -11.06 -6.08 -3.61
C SER A 23 -10.48 -6.90 -2.47
N LEU A 24 -11.23 -7.02 -1.37
CA LEU A 24 -10.83 -7.80 -0.19
C LEU A 24 -10.51 -9.26 -0.52
N GLU A 25 -11.18 -9.84 -1.53
CA GLU A 25 -10.90 -11.18 -2.05
C GLU A 25 -9.45 -11.34 -2.57
N TYR A 26 -8.89 -10.27 -3.14
CA TYR A 26 -7.53 -10.25 -3.67
C TYR A 26 -6.54 -10.09 -2.52
N ILE A 27 -6.84 -9.22 -1.56
CA ILE A 27 -6.03 -9.01 -0.34
C ILE A 27 -5.98 -10.30 0.50
N ALA A 28 -7.08 -11.05 0.58
CA ALA A 28 -7.15 -12.31 1.30
C ALA A 28 -6.15 -13.37 0.77
N LYS A 29 -5.83 -13.35 -0.54
CA LYS A 29 -4.80 -14.24 -1.12
C LYS A 29 -3.41 -13.96 -0.58
N TRP A 30 -3.13 -12.71 -0.21
CA TRP A 30 -1.84 -12.28 0.31
C TRP A 30 -1.76 -12.34 1.83
N LYS A 31 -2.86 -12.65 2.53
CA LYS A 31 -2.94 -12.73 3.99
C LYS A 31 -2.05 -13.80 4.61
N THR A 32 -1.71 -14.83 3.85
CA THR A 32 -0.81 -15.91 4.28
C THR A 32 0.67 -15.60 4.01
N ILE A 33 0.98 -14.54 3.25
CA ILE A 33 2.33 -14.23 2.76
C ILE A 33 2.83 -12.92 3.37
N LEU A 34 1.94 -11.93 3.48
CA LEU A 34 2.28 -10.58 3.90
C LEU A 34 1.77 -10.31 5.32
N PRO A 35 2.49 -9.48 6.09
CA PRO A 35 2.06 -9.11 7.43
C PRO A 35 0.76 -8.31 7.39
N ASP A 36 -0.11 -8.52 8.40
CA ASP A 36 -1.42 -7.88 8.51
C ASP A 36 -1.34 -6.34 8.44
N ASN A 37 -0.26 -5.74 8.94
CA ASN A 37 -0.05 -4.28 8.89
C ASN A 37 0.02 -3.75 7.45
N LEU A 38 0.68 -4.48 6.55
CA LEU A 38 0.79 -4.10 5.14
C LEU A 38 -0.56 -4.26 4.43
N LEU A 39 -1.28 -5.34 4.73
CA LEU A 39 -2.59 -5.62 4.16
C LEU A 39 -3.62 -4.58 4.62
N ASN A 40 -3.58 -4.17 5.89
CA ASN A 40 -4.41 -3.08 6.40
C ASN A 40 -4.14 -1.76 5.68
N CYS A 41 -2.88 -1.48 5.31
CA CYS A 41 -2.56 -0.31 4.51
C CYS A 41 -3.20 -0.40 3.12
N TRP A 42 -3.13 -1.56 2.47
CA TRP A 42 -3.78 -1.77 1.16
C TRP A 42 -5.31 -1.73 1.22
N VAL A 43 -5.94 -2.15 2.32
CA VAL A 43 -7.39 -2.03 2.51
C VAL A 43 -7.81 -0.56 2.64
N ASN A 44 -7.04 0.25 3.37
CA ASN A 44 -7.39 1.64 3.65
C ASN A 44 -6.99 2.61 2.53
N GLU A 45 -5.80 2.44 1.95
CA GLU A 45 -5.25 3.35 0.94
C GLU A 45 -5.32 2.76 -0.49
N GLY A 46 -5.59 1.47 -0.65
CA GLY A 46 -5.52 0.79 -1.93
C GLY A 46 -4.08 0.44 -2.35
N TRP A 47 -3.93 -0.07 -3.57
CA TRP A 47 -2.61 -0.18 -4.19
C TRP A 47 -2.17 1.18 -4.70
N SER A 48 -1.30 1.80 -3.91
CA SER A 48 -0.78 3.13 -4.15
C SER A 48 0.48 3.13 -5.01
N ARG A 49 0.61 4.17 -5.82
CA ARG A 49 1.78 4.46 -6.65
C ARG A 49 2.46 5.70 -6.10
N TYR A 50 3.73 5.56 -5.75
CA TYR A 50 4.53 6.58 -5.09
C TYR A 50 5.60 7.13 -6.04
N GLN A 51 6.09 8.32 -5.73
CA GLN A 51 7.20 8.98 -6.44
C GLN A 51 7.01 8.99 -7.97
N TYR A 52 5.82 9.40 -8.44
CA TYR A 52 5.47 9.49 -9.87
C TYR A 52 5.58 8.17 -10.65
N GLY A 53 5.43 7.02 -9.99
CA GLY A 53 5.45 5.71 -10.64
C GLY A 53 6.76 4.95 -10.55
N LEU A 54 7.78 5.51 -9.89
CA LEU A 54 9.03 4.81 -9.59
C LEU A 54 8.81 3.64 -8.63
N PHE A 55 7.82 3.73 -7.74
CA PHE A 55 7.44 2.65 -6.85
C PHE A 55 5.95 2.37 -6.97
N SER A 56 5.61 1.17 -7.42
CA SER A 56 4.23 0.76 -7.66
C SER A 56 3.97 -0.61 -7.04
N PHE A 57 2.88 -0.72 -6.28
CA PHE A 57 2.36 -2.02 -5.82
C PHE A 57 1.60 -2.78 -6.93
N PHE A 58 1.53 -2.22 -8.13
CA PHE A 58 0.90 -2.80 -9.31
C PHE A 58 1.65 -2.40 -10.58
N SER A 59 1.83 -3.35 -11.50
CA SER A 59 2.32 -3.09 -12.86
C SER A 59 1.15 -2.95 -13.83
#